data_AF-A0A6N8HQ94-F1
#
_entry.id   AF-A0A6N8HQ94-F1
#
_cell.length_a   1.000
_cell.length_b   1.000
_cell.length_c   1.000
_cell.angle_alpha   90.00
_cell.angle_beta   90.00
_cell.angle_gamma   90.00
#
_symmetry.space_group_name_H-M   'P 1'
#
loop_
_entity.id
_entity.type
_entity.pdbx_description
1 polymer ?
#
loop_
_entity_poly.entity_id
_entity_poly.type
_entity_poly.pdbx_seq_one_letter_code
_entity_poly.pdbx_strand_id
1 'polypeptide(L)'
;MTIQLMTDGGADLPQQLEKKLNVTVVPLYLHFSNEQYRTGIDMTTAEFHNKMRTADELPLSSAPVQTIFTKPINKLIQTKPF
;
A
#
# COMPACT_ATOMS: atom_id res chain seq x y z
N MET A 1 15.25 -8.88 21.03
CA MET A 1 14.89 -9.20 19.64
C MET A 1 13.56 -8.52 19.32
N THR A 2 13.54 -7.65 18.31
CA THR A 2 12.33 -6.91 17.90
C THR A 2 11.81 -7.50 16.59
N ILE A 3 10.55 -7.92 16.55
CA ILE A 3 9.85 -8.35 15.32
C ILE A 3 8.85 -7.26 14.93
N GLN A 4 8.82 -6.91 13.65
CA GLN A 4 7.83 -6.01 13.05
C GLN A 4 7.23 -6.68 11.82
N LEU A 5 5.91 -6.76 11.76
CA LEU A 5 5.19 -7.28 10.61
C LEU A 5 5.00 -6.18 9.57
N MET A 6 5.28 -6.51 8.30
CA MET A 6 4.98 -5.70 7.13
C MET A 6 4.26 -6.54 6.08
N THR A 7 3.36 -5.91 5.34
CA THR A 7 2.69 -6.49 4.18
C THR A 7 2.44 -5.40 3.15
N ASP A 8 1.86 -5.74 2.01
CA ASP A 8 1.46 -4.79 0.98
C ASP A 8 -0.06 -4.66 0.83
N GLY A 9 -0.49 -3.70 0.03
CA GLY A 9 -1.90 -3.37 -0.18
C GLY A 9 -2.73 -4.49 -0.81
N GLY A 10 -2.11 -5.55 -1.36
CA GLY A 10 -2.81 -6.71 -1.91
C GLY A 10 -3.25 -7.72 -0.85
N ALA A 11 -2.84 -7.54 0.41
CA ALA A 11 -3.28 -8.41 1.50
C ALA A 11 -4.72 -8.14 1.96
N ASP A 12 -5.34 -7.04 1.50
CA ASP A 12 -6.71 -6.62 1.85
C ASP A 12 -6.98 -6.64 3.36
N LEU A 13 -5.96 -6.30 4.16
CA LEU A 13 -6.03 -6.35 5.62
C LEU A 13 -7.03 -5.29 6.13
N PRO A 14 -8.05 -5.66 6.91
CA PRO A 14 -8.95 -4.69 7.52
C PRO A 14 -8.20 -3.70 8.41
N GLN A 15 -8.52 -2.41 8.29
CA GLN A 15 -7.84 -1.34 9.03
C GLN A 15 -7.86 -1.55 10.57
N GLN A 16 -8.88 -2.24 11.08
CA GLN A 16 -8.97 -2.59 12.51
C GLN A 16 -7.86 -3.57 12.91
N LEU A 17 -7.54 -4.56 12.06
CA LEU A 17 -6.46 -5.52 12.31
C LEU A 17 -5.09 -4.87 12.11
N GLU A 18 -4.92 -4.04 11.09
CA GLU A 18 -3.71 -3.24 10.88
C GLU A 18 -3.33 -2.48 12.16
N LYS A 19 -4.28 -1.73 12.71
CA LYS A 19 -4.10 -0.95 13.96
C LYS A 19 -3.85 -1.85 15.17
N LYS A 20 -4.65 -2.91 15.34
CA LYS A 20 -4.56 -3.80 16.51
C LYS A 20 -3.23 -4.56 16.56
N LEU A 21 -2.72 -4.99 15.42
CA LEU A 21 -1.51 -5.79 15.31
C LEU A 21 -0.26 -4.94 15.02
N ASN A 22 -0.43 -3.62 14.85
CA ASN A 22 0.63 -2.70 14.44
C ASN A 22 1.37 -3.20 13.19
N VAL A 23 0.63 -3.69 12.19
CA VAL A 23 1.18 -4.13 10.90
C VAL A 23 1.40 -2.89 10.03
N THR A 24 2.58 -2.76 9.44
CA THR A 24 2.80 -1.71 8.43
C THR A 24 2.36 -2.22 7.07
N VAL A 25 1.42 -1.53 6.43
CA VAL A 25 0.95 -1.84 5.08
C VAL A 25 1.62 -0.88 4.09
N VAL A 26 2.30 -1.44 3.09
CA VAL A 26 2.90 -0.69 2.00
C VAL A 26 1.94 -0.67 0.81
N PRO A 27 1.64 0.48 0.20
CA PRO A 27 0.69 0.51 -0.92
C PRO A 27 1.24 -0.21 -2.15
N LEU A 28 0.33 -0.77 -2.94
CA LEU A 28 0.58 -1.09 -4.35
C LEU A 28 0.21 0.11 -5.22
N TYR A 29 0.52 0.03 -6.51
CA TYR A 29 0.21 1.09 -7.46
C TYR A 29 -0.72 0.60 -8.57
N LEU A 30 -1.69 1.45 -8.92
CA LEU A 30 -2.59 1.31 -10.06
C LEU A 30 -2.26 2.37 -11.10
N HIS A 31 -2.15 1.96 -12.36
CA HIS A 31 -1.83 2.81 -13.50
C HIS A 31 -3.01 2.85 -14.44
N PHE A 32 -3.59 4.04 -14.62
CA PHE A 32 -4.63 4.33 -15.60
C PHE A 32 -4.07 5.29 -16.64
N SER A 33 -3.74 4.78 -17.83
CA SER A 33 -3.08 5.56 -18.89
C SER A 33 -1.84 6.31 -18.35
N ASN A 34 -1.92 7.62 -18.15
CA ASN A 34 -0.82 8.47 -17.66
C ASN A 34 -0.94 8.83 -16.17
N GLU A 35 -1.91 8.26 -15.46
CA GLU A 35 -2.14 8.52 -14.04
C GLU A 35 -1.74 7.31 -13.19
N GLN A 36 -1.15 7.58 -12.01
CA GLN A 36 -0.73 6.55 -11.05
C GLN A 36 -1.37 6.84 -9.69
N TYR A 37 -1.91 5.79 -9.06
CA TYR A 37 -2.58 5.88 -7.76
C TYR A 37 -2.04 4.83 -6.80
N ARG A 38 -1.84 5.20 -5.53
CA ARG A 38 -1.56 4.26 -4.45
C ARG A 38 -2.86 3.65 -3.93
N THR A 39 -2.93 2.33 -3.88
CA THR A 39 -4.08 1.58 -3.37
C THR A 39 -4.43 1.98 -1.95
N GLY A 40 -5.68 2.33 -1.68
CA GLY A 40 -6.17 2.67 -0.34
C GLY A 40 -5.66 4.00 0.22
N ILE A 41 -4.92 4.79 -0.57
CA ILE A 41 -4.41 6.11 -0.17
C ILE A 41 -4.94 7.18 -1.12
N ASP A 42 -4.65 7.05 -2.43
CA ASP A 42 -5.00 8.07 -3.42
C ASP A 42 -6.37 7.83 -4.06
N MET A 43 -6.89 6.61 -3.92
CA MET A 43 -8.13 6.18 -4.55
C MET A 43 -8.88 5.20 -3.63
N THR A 44 -10.16 5.46 -3.43
CA THR A 44 -11.07 4.55 -2.75
C THR A 44 -11.52 3.42 -3.67
N THR A 45 -11.99 2.31 -3.11
CA THR A 45 -12.55 1.19 -3.88
C THR A 45 -13.74 1.63 -4.75
N ALA A 46 -14.58 2.55 -4.26
CA ALA A 46 -15.71 3.09 -5.03
C ALA A 46 -15.25 3.92 -6.24
N GLU A 47 -14.24 4.80 -6.06
CA GLU A 47 -13.65 5.57 -7.16
C GLU A 47 -12.97 4.66 -8.18
N PHE A 48 -12.26 3.62 -7.73
CA PHE A 48 -11.67 2.61 -8.60
C PHE A 48 -12.73 1.95 -9.49
N HIS A 49 -13.82 1.45 -8.91
CA HIS A 49 -14.90 0.82 -9.69
C HIS A 49 -15.56 1.79 -10.66
N ASN A 50 -15.77 3.05 -10.25
CA ASN A 50 -16.31 4.08 -11.13
C ASN A 50 -15.39 4.36 -12.32
N LYS A 51 -14.08 4.51 -12.08
CA LYS A 51 -13.07 4.76 -13.12
C LYS A 51 -12.94 3.56 -14.05
N MET A 52 -12.91 2.34 -13.51
CA MET A 52 -12.91 1.09 -14.27
C MET A 52 -14.08 0.97 -15.25
N ARG A 53 -15.29 1.39 -14.84
CA ARG A 53 -16.49 1.30 -15.68
C ARG A 53 -16.44 2.24 -16.89
N THR A 54 -15.68 3.33 -16.79
CA THR A 54 -15.56 4.35 -17.84
C THR A 54 -14.19 4.33 -18.52
N ALA A 55 -13.30 3.41 -18.16
CA ALA A 55 -11.96 3.35 -18.71
C ALA A 55 -11.97 2.67 -20.08
N ASP A 56 -11.33 3.31 -21.06
CA ASP A 56 -11.17 2.74 -22.41
C ASP A 56 -10.20 1.54 -22.42
N GLU A 57 -9.24 1.53 -21.49
CA GLU A 57 -8.26 0.47 -21.30
C GLU A 57 -8.23 -0.01 -19.85
N LEU A 58 -7.93 -1.29 -19.65
CA LEU A 58 -7.76 -1.86 -18.32
C LEU A 58 -6.52 -1.28 -17.64
N PRO A 59 -6.60 -0.97 -16.34
CA PRO A 59 -5.45 -0.48 -15.59
C PRO A 59 -4.41 -1.58 -15.41
N LEU A 60 -3.18 -1.16 -15.22
CA LEU A 60 -2.08 -2.03 -14.82
C LEU A 60 -1.81 -1.88 -13.34
N SER A 61 -1.49 -2.98 -12.66
CA SER A 61 -0.99 -2.96 -11.29
C SER A 61 0.54 -3.11 -11.29
N SER A 62 1.22 -2.45 -10.36
CA SER A 62 2.64 -2.68 -10.12
C SER A 62 2.97 -2.80 -8.63
N ALA A 63 3.97 -3.62 -8.34
CA ALA A 63 4.59 -3.66 -7.02
C ALA A 63 5.21 -2.29 -6.67
N PRO A 64 5.33 -1.96 -5.38
CA PRO A 64 6.08 -0.79 -4.96
C PRO A 64 7.56 -0.94 -5.28
N VAL A 65 8.21 0.19 -5.52
CA VAL A 65 9.68 0.21 -5.59
C VAL A 65 10.26 -0.17 -4.23
N GLN A 66 11.37 -0.92 -4.23
CA GLN A 66 11.97 -1.47 -3.00
C GLN A 66 12.30 -0.38 -1.96
N THR A 67 12.64 0.83 -2.42
CA THR A 67 12.98 1.98 -1.56
C THR A 67 11.83 2.45 -0.66
N ILE A 68 10.57 2.12 -0.99
CA ILE A 68 9.42 2.43 -0.13
C ILE A 68 9.53 1.74 1.24
N PHE A 69 10.11 0.54 1.29
CA PHE A 69 10.29 -0.21 2.54
C PHE A 69 11.39 0.38 3.44
N THR A 70 12.31 1.17 2.89
CA THR A 70 13.42 1.77 3.66
C THR A 70 12.92 2.70 4.76
N LYS A 71 11.87 3.48 4.50
CA LYS A 71 11.31 4.44 5.47
C LYS A 71 10.76 3.75 6.73
N PRO A 72 9.84 2.76 6.65
CA PRO A 72 9.36 2.08 7.85
C PRO A 72 10.46 1.28 8.55
N ILE A 73 11.41 0.68 7.82
CA ILE A 73 12.56 -0.02 8.42
C ILE A 73 13.44 0.95 9.22
N ASN A 74 13.82 2.09 8.64
CA ASN A 74 14.65 3.08 9.34
C ASN A 74 13.95 3.65 10.58
N LYS A 75 12.64 3.88 10.51
CA LYS A 75 11.84 4.29 11.67
C LYS A 75 11.87 3.25 12.79
N LEU A 76 11.79 1.96 12.44
CA LEU A 76 11.88 0.87 13.42
C LEU A 76 13.25 0.85 14.11
N ILE A 77 14.34 0.95 13.34
CA ILE A 77 15.71 0.96 13.87
C ILE A 77 15.93 2.13 14.83
N GLN A 78 15.41 3.32 14.51
CA GLN A 78 15.57 4.52 15.36
C GLN A 78 14.74 4.47 16.65
N THR A 79 13.54 3.89 16.60
CA THR A 79 12.60 3.89 17.74
C THR A 79 12.80 2.73 18.70
N LYS A 80 13.40 1.64 18.22
CA LYS A 80 13.75 0.47 19.02
C LYS A 80 15.19 0.06 18.71
N PRO A 81 16.18 0.87 19.14
CA PRO A 81 17.58 0.51 18.99
C PRO A 81 17.84 -0.80 19.75
N PHE A 82 18.78 -1.59 19.22
CA PHE A 82 19.12 -2.94 19.68
C PHE A 82 19.35 -3.05 21.19
#